data_AF-A0A2D9YDH3-F1
#
_entry.id   AF-A0A2D9YDH3-F1
#
_cell.length_a   1.000
_cell.length_b   1.000
_cell.length_c   1.000
_cell.angle_alpha   90.00
_cell.angle_beta   90.00
_cell.angle_gamma   90.00
#
_symmetry.space_group_name_H-M   'P 1'
#
loop_
_entity.id
_entity.type
_entity.pdbx_description
1 polymer ?
#
loop_
_entity_poly.entity_id
_entity_poly.type
_entity_poly.pdbx_seq_one_letter_code
_entity_poly.pdbx_strand_id
1 'polypeptide(L)'
;MSDLPKFVEIHEEGPREGFQIEPGPISTVDKIKLIDALSRTGLKHIQACSFVNPRLVPGWADAEQVVEGFMAHEDVEYTGLYFNGNGLDRALAFKDKLSISGSISLTASEGFTKKNLNRTHEENVSAMKRHVTSHLELGIPVNRIGVMAAFGCNYEGDISPDTVVQTLKDGMAIANETGAEITLFSLADTMGWAAPHRIEKVIGKVRSVWPNMGISLHLHDTRGLAIANAYAALKMGISRFDSTVGGLGGCPFAGQPKAAGNICTEELVLLCEELGISTGIDLDQLIEVGRLAEDIVGHQLPGELIHAGSLDAFRRERLQ
;
A
#
# COMPACT_ATOMS: atom_id res chain seq x y z
N MET A 1 2.82 20.14 22.94
CA MET A 1 2.03 19.85 21.73
C MET A 1 2.69 18.67 21.09
N SER A 2 1.98 17.57 20.86
CA SER A 2 2.58 16.38 20.23
C SER A 2 2.88 16.67 18.77
N ASP A 3 4.01 16.16 18.27
CA ASP A 3 4.36 16.18 16.83
C ASP A 3 3.55 15.17 16.00
N LEU A 4 2.53 14.56 16.60
CA LEU A 4 1.59 13.66 15.94
C LEU A 4 0.73 14.42 14.92
N PRO A 5 0.43 13.80 13.76
CA PRO A 5 -0.50 14.40 12.82
C PRO A 5 -1.91 14.46 13.42
N LYS A 6 -2.72 15.42 12.96
CA LYS A 6 -4.14 15.52 13.35
C LYS A 6 -5.03 14.56 12.59
N PHE A 7 -4.61 14.19 11.38
CA PHE A 7 -5.34 13.33 10.47
C PHE A 7 -4.38 12.35 9.81
N VAL A 8 -4.80 11.09 9.65
CA VAL A 8 -4.07 10.05 8.92
C VAL A 8 -4.92 9.57 7.75
N GLU A 9 -4.33 9.62 6.57
CA GLU A 9 -4.88 9.11 5.32
C GLU A 9 -4.43 7.65 5.16
N ILE A 10 -5.39 6.75 4.97
CA ILE A 10 -5.16 5.32 4.81
C ILE A 10 -5.56 4.91 3.39
N HIS A 11 -4.64 4.23 2.71
CA HIS A 11 -4.84 3.65 1.38
C HIS A 11 -5.06 2.16 1.56
N GLU A 12 -6.31 1.72 1.37
CA GLU A 12 -6.72 0.33 1.55
C GLU A 12 -6.37 -0.49 0.31
N GLU A 13 -5.41 -1.40 0.47
CA GLU A 13 -4.87 -2.24 -0.60
C GLU A 13 -5.42 -3.68 -0.55
N GLY A 14 -6.25 -4.02 0.43
CA GLY A 14 -6.71 -5.36 0.73
C GLY A 14 -7.37 -6.08 -0.44
N PRO A 15 -8.32 -5.47 -1.17
CA PRO A 15 -8.90 -6.09 -2.35
C PRO A 15 -7.81 -6.48 -3.35
N ARG A 16 -6.87 -5.59 -3.71
CA ARG A 16 -5.81 -5.91 -4.66
C ARG A 16 -4.79 -6.90 -4.12
N GLU A 17 -4.14 -6.56 -3.02
CA GLU A 17 -2.98 -7.30 -2.50
C GLU A 17 -3.34 -8.60 -1.81
N GLY A 18 -4.43 -8.60 -1.04
CA GLY A 18 -4.95 -9.80 -0.39
C GLY A 18 -5.26 -10.87 -1.42
N PHE A 19 -6.18 -10.59 -2.32
CA PHE A 19 -6.66 -11.58 -3.29
C PHE A 19 -5.60 -12.08 -4.26
N GLN A 20 -4.51 -11.34 -4.47
CA GLN A 20 -3.43 -11.76 -5.35
C GLN A 20 -2.65 -12.97 -4.81
N ILE A 21 -2.54 -13.12 -3.49
CA ILE A 21 -1.73 -14.16 -2.86
C ILE A 21 -2.55 -15.36 -2.38
N GLU A 22 -3.87 -15.23 -2.35
CA GLU A 22 -4.73 -16.28 -1.85
C GLU A 22 -4.67 -17.53 -2.74
N PRO A 23 -4.60 -18.74 -2.14
CA PRO A 23 -4.37 -19.99 -2.88
C PRO A 23 -5.59 -20.41 -3.71
N GLY A 24 -6.79 -19.94 -3.37
CA GLY A 24 -8.04 -20.29 -4.01
C GLY A 24 -8.55 -19.20 -4.96
N PRO A 25 -9.36 -19.57 -5.98
CA PRO A 25 -10.04 -18.57 -6.77
C PRO A 25 -11.10 -17.87 -5.90
N ILE A 26 -10.93 -16.57 -5.70
CA ILE A 26 -11.96 -15.72 -5.09
C ILE A 26 -12.93 -15.30 -6.18
N SER A 27 -14.23 -15.52 -5.96
CA SER A 27 -15.24 -15.22 -6.96
C SER A 27 -15.33 -13.72 -7.23
N THR A 28 -15.67 -13.33 -8.46
CA THR A 28 -15.88 -11.92 -8.82
C THR A 28 -16.91 -11.25 -7.90
N VAL A 29 -17.96 -11.98 -7.51
CA VAL A 29 -19.02 -11.50 -6.62
C VAL A 29 -18.47 -11.19 -5.23
N ASP A 30 -17.59 -12.03 -4.69
CA ASP A 30 -16.98 -11.80 -3.38
C ASP A 30 -15.99 -10.63 -3.41
N LYS A 31 -15.24 -10.46 -4.51
CA LYS A 31 -14.37 -9.29 -4.69
C LYS A 31 -15.18 -7.98 -4.67
N ILE A 32 -16.27 -7.95 -5.45
CA ILE A 32 -17.19 -6.82 -5.51
C ILE A 32 -17.79 -6.56 -4.11
N LYS A 33 -18.25 -7.62 -3.43
CA LYS A 33 -18.84 -7.53 -2.10
C LYS A 33 -17.88 -6.91 -1.09
N LEU A 34 -16.59 -7.27 -1.12
CA LEU A 34 -15.60 -6.67 -0.23
C LEU A 34 -15.38 -5.18 -0.56
N ILE A 35 -15.21 -4.82 -1.84
CA ILE A 35 -15.01 -3.42 -2.26
C ILE A 35 -16.19 -2.53 -1.86
N ASP A 36 -17.42 -3.01 -2.07
CA ASP A 36 -18.66 -2.31 -1.69
C ASP A 36 -18.83 -2.17 -0.17
N ALA A 37 -18.32 -3.12 0.60
CA ALA A 37 -18.36 -3.06 2.06
C ALA A 37 -17.32 -2.05 2.58
N LEU A 38 -16.09 -2.10 2.04
CA LEU A 38 -15.01 -1.16 2.38
C LEU A 38 -15.37 0.29 2.06
N SER A 39 -16.06 0.55 0.95
CA SER A 39 -16.44 1.93 0.56
C SER A 39 -17.41 2.60 1.54
N ARG A 40 -18.03 1.84 2.44
CA ARG A 40 -18.99 2.36 3.42
C ARG A 40 -18.38 2.60 4.81
N THR A 41 -17.12 2.24 5.00
CA THR A 41 -16.43 2.40 6.30
C THR A 41 -15.91 3.83 6.50
N GLY A 42 -15.97 4.70 5.49
CA GLY A 42 -15.35 6.03 5.53
C GLY A 42 -13.95 6.09 4.94
N LEU A 43 -13.40 4.95 4.48
CA LEU A 43 -12.19 4.91 3.66
C LEU A 43 -12.31 5.84 2.45
N LYS A 44 -11.22 6.55 2.14
CA LYS A 44 -11.16 7.51 1.02
C LYS A 44 -10.37 7.01 -0.18
N HIS A 45 -9.55 5.98 -0.01
CA HIS A 45 -8.75 5.40 -1.07
C HIS A 45 -8.82 3.88 -0.98
N ILE A 46 -9.28 3.23 -2.04
CA ILE A 46 -9.38 1.78 -2.15
C ILE A 46 -8.72 1.34 -3.46
N GLN A 47 -7.71 0.48 -3.37
CA GLN A 47 -7.17 -0.18 -4.55
C GLN A 47 -7.98 -1.43 -4.88
N ALA A 48 -8.88 -1.28 -5.85
CA ALA A 48 -9.95 -2.22 -6.12
C ALA A 48 -9.49 -3.46 -6.92
N CYS A 49 -8.48 -3.32 -7.79
CA CYS A 49 -8.12 -4.40 -8.71
C CYS A 49 -6.67 -4.30 -9.23
N SER A 50 -6.26 -5.31 -10.02
CA SER A 50 -4.97 -5.35 -10.72
C SER A 50 -5.14 -5.76 -12.18
N PHE A 51 -4.75 -4.89 -13.12
CA PHE A 51 -4.73 -5.16 -14.56
C PHE A 51 -3.41 -5.84 -14.99
N VAL A 52 -3.10 -6.97 -14.36
CA VAL A 52 -1.90 -7.76 -14.62
C VAL A 52 -2.14 -8.86 -15.64
N ASN A 53 -1.06 -9.55 -16.04
CA ASN A 53 -1.17 -10.69 -16.95
C ASN A 53 -1.92 -11.85 -16.24
N PRO A 54 -3.11 -12.24 -16.71
CA PRO A 54 -3.93 -13.26 -16.05
C PRO A 54 -3.30 -14.65 -16.06
N ARG A 55 -2.29 -14.90 -16.92
CA ARG A 55 -1.53 -16.16 -16.88
C ARG A 55 -0.54 -16.21 -15.73
N LEU A 56 -0.03 -15.05 -15.30
CA LEU A 56 0.93 -14.95 -14.19
C LEU A 56 0.20 -14.75 -12.86
N VAL A 57 -0.95 -14.06 -12.88
CA VAL A 57 -1.77 -13.79 -11.71
C VAL A 57 -3.23 -14.14 -12.05
N PRO A 58 -3.62 -15.43 -11.99
CA PRO A 58 -4.96 -15.87 -12.37
C PRO A 58 -6.08 -15.27 -11.52
N GLY A 59 -5.78 -14.90 -10.27
CA GLY A 59 -6.71 -14.25 -9.35
C GLY A 59 -7.26 -12.91 -9.85
N TRP A 60 -6.64 -12.30 -10.86
CA TRP A 60 -7.07 -11.04 -11.47
C TRP A 60 -7.48 -11.16 -12.95
N ALA A 61 -7.81 -12.37 -13.39
CA ALA A 61 -8.33 -12.59 -14.74
C ALA A 61 -9.70 -11.92 -15.00
N ASP A 62 -10.42 -11.59 -13.92
CA ASP A 62 -11.74 -11.00 -13.91
C ASP A 62 -11.74 -9.51 -13.48
N ALA A 63 -10.59 -8.82 -13.59
CA ALA A 63 -10.44 -7.44 -13.12
C ALA A 63 -11.48 -6.48 -13.73
N GLU A 64 -11.77 -6.60 -15.02
CA GLU A 64 -12.79 -5.79 -15.70
C GLU A 64 -14.18 -6.03 -15.11
N GLN A 65 -14.58 -7.29 -14.89
CA GLN A 65 -15.89 -7.60 -14.32
C GLN A 65 -16.03 -7.09 -12.88
N VAL A 66 -14.93 -7.11 -12.10
CA VAL A 66 -14.91 -6.50 -10.76
C VAL A 66 -15.15 -4.99 -10.87
N VAL A 67 -14.40 -4.31 -11.73
CA VAL A 67 -14.51 -2.85 -11.90
C VAL A 67 -15.88 -2.45 -12.42
N GLU A 68 -16.49 -3.22 -13.32
CA GLU A 68 -17.86 -2.99 -13.77
C GLU A 68 -18.87 -3.18 -12.63
N GLY A 69 -18.67 -4.20 -11.80
CA GLY A 69 -19.69 -4.68 -10.86
C GLY A 69 -19.81 -3.93 -9.52
N PHE A 70 -18.74 -3.32 -9.00
CA PHE A 70 -18.83 -2.60 -7.71
C PHE A 70 -19.59 -1.27 -7.83
N MET A 71 -20.19 -0.80 -6.74
CA MET A 71 -20.86 0.50 -6.69
C MET A 71 -19.89 1.58 -6.20
N ALA A 72 -19.46 2.46 -7.11
CA ALA A 72 -18.57 3.56 -6.77
C ALA A 72 -19.29 4.62 -5.93
N HIS A 73 -18.67 5.02 -4.82
CA HIS A 73 -19.09 6.15 -4.00
C HIS A 73 -18.30 7.41 -4.39
N GLU A 74 -18.98 8.55 -4.52
CA GLU A 74 -18.37 9.81 -5.02
C GLU A 74 -17.25 10.34 -4.12
N ASP A 75 -17.27 9.99 -2.84
CA ASP A 75 -16.30 10.42 -1.84
C ASP A 75 -15.13 9.44 -1.64
N VAL A 76 -15.02 8.41 -2.49
CA VAL A 76 -13.99 7.38 -2.45
C VAL A 76 -13.23 7.34 -3.77
N GLU A 77 -11.92 7.43 -3.69
CA GLU A 77 -11.03 7.21 -4.83
C GLU A 77 -10.75 5.71 -5.00
N TYR A 78 -11.08 5.19 -6.18
CA TYR A 78 -10.78 3.81 -6.55
C TYR A 78 -9.60 3.77 -7.52
N THR A 79 -8.61 2.93 -7.24
CA THR A 79 -7.45 2.76 -8.12
C THR A 79 -7.33 1.31 -8.58
N GLY A 80 -6.67 1.10 -9.72
CA GLY A 80 -6.32 -0.22 -10.23
C GLY A 80 -4.82 -0.30 -10.52
N LEU A 81 -4.16 -1.36 -10.09
CA LEU A 81 -2.73 -1.56 -10.33
C LEU A 81 -2.47 -1.97 -11.78
N TYR A 82 -1.42 -1.42 -12.39
CA TYR A 82 -0.91 -1.88 -13.68
C TYR A 82 0.61 -1.70 -13.76
N PHE A 83 1.31 -2.57 -14.50
CA PHE A 83 2.79 -2.56 -14.60
C PHE A 83 3.32 -2.33 -16.03
N ASN A 84 2.45 -2.33 -17.04
CA ASN A 84 2.85 -2.21 -18.45
C ASN A 84 1.75 -1.52 -19.27
N GLY A 85 2.06 -1.22 -20.54
CA GLY A 85 1.14 -0.57 -21.47
C GLY A 85 -0.19 -1.30 -21.61
N ASN A 86 -0.19 -2.62 -21.77
CA ASN A 86 -1.43 -3.39 -21.90
C ASN A 86 -2.32 -3.29 -20.65
N GLY A 87 -1.72 -3.32 -19.45
CA GLY A 87 -2.45 -3.14 -18.19
C GLY A 87 -3.00 -1.72 -18.07
N LEU A 88 -2.21 -0.72 -18.50
CA LEU A 88 -2.65 0.66 -18.54
C LEU A 88 -3.81 0.86 -19.53
N ASP A 89 -3.75 0.29 -20.73
CA ASP A 89 -4.83 0.37 -21.73
C ASP A 89 -6.15 -0.21 -21.17
N ARG A 90 -6.07 -1.32 -20.44
CA ARG A 90 -7.22 -1.90 -19.73
C ARG A 90 -7.75 -0.98 -18.64
N ALA A 91 -6.88 -0.38 -17.83
CA ALA A 91 -7.27 0.56 -16.78
C ALA A 91 -7.92 1.82 -17.35
N LEU A 92 -7.41 2.34 -18.47
CA LEU A 92 -7.92 3.53 -19.16
C LEU A 92 -9.35 3.36 -19.70
N ALA A 93 -9.77 2.12 -19.98
CA ALA A 93 -11.16 1.84 -20.34
C ALA A 93 -12.15 2.18 -19.20
N PHE A 94 -11.67 2.28 -17.96
CA PHE A 94 -12.46 2.59 -16.77
C PHE A 94 -12.08 3.92 -16.11
N LYS A 95 -11.46 4.86 -16.84
CA LYS A 95 -11.01 6.16 -16.30
C LYS A 95 -12.11 7.04 -15.69
N ASP A 96 -13.38 6.76 -16.00
CA ASP A 96 -14.53 7.47 -15.42
C ASP A 96 -14.92 6.92 -14.03
N LYS A 97 -14.34 5.78 -13.63
CA LYS A 97 -14.60 5.08 -12.36
C LYS A 97 -13.34 4.85 -11.54
N LEU A 98 -12.19 4.72 -12.20
CA LEU A 98 -10.88 4.54 -11.58
C LEU A 98 -10.01 5.78 -11.77
N SER A 99 -9.37 6.22 -10.70
CA SER A 99 -8.25 7.15 -10.77
C SER A 99 -7.02 6.47 -11.36
N ILE A 100 -6.44 7.12 -12.36
CA ILE A 100 -5.27 6.62 -13.09
C ILE A 100 -4.09 7.56 -12.82
N SER A 101 -3.01 7.02 -12.26
CA SER A 101 -1.78 7.74 -11.98
C SER A 101 -0.57 6.84 -12.16
N GLY A 102 0.50 7.36 -12.75
CA GLY A 102 1.77 6.64 -12.84
C GLY A 102 2.66 6.89 -11.62
N SER A 103 3.66 6.03 -11.45
CA SER A 103 4.70 6.19 -10.45
C SER A 103 6.06 5.75 -10.97
N ILE A 104 7.13 6.28 -10.38
CA ILE A 104 8.49 5.78 -10.57
C ILE A 104 8.76 4.72 -9.50
N SER A 105 8.85 3.45 -9.89
CA SER A 105 9.02 2.33 -8.95
C SER A 105 10.43 1.79 -9.01
N LEU A 106 11.20 2.02 -7.94
CA LEU A 106 12.58 1.57 -7.78
C LEU A 106 12.72 0.67 -6.55
N THR A 107 13.89 0.10 -6.37
CA THR A 107 14.23 -0.75 -5.21
C THR A 107 15.55 -0.29 -4.63
N ALA A 108 15.66 -0.28 -3.30
CA ALA A 108 16.93 -0.03 -2.62
C ALA A 108 17.86 -1.26 -2.53
N SER A 109 17.55 -2.33 -3.29
CA SER A 109 18.26 -3.61 -3.27
C SER A 109 18.46 -4.16 -4.69
N GLU A 110 19.71 -4.45 -5.06
CA GLU A 110 20.04 -5.05 -6.37
C GLU A 110 19.56 -6.51 -6.43
N GLY A 111 19.83 -7.28 -5.38
CA GLY A 111 19.39 -8.67 -5.23
C GLY A 111 17.88 -8.83 -5.36
N PHE A 112 17.10 -7.94 -4.72
CA PHE A 112 15.64 -7.94 -4.90
C PHE A 112 15.22 -7.50 -6.30
N THR A 113 15.84 -6.46 -6.86
CA THR A 113 15.54 -6.02 -8.24
C THR A 113 15.75 -7.15 -9.24
N LYS A 114 16.85 -7.90 -9.12
CA LYS A 114 17.11 -9.04 -9.99
C LYS A 114 16.11 -10.16 -9.78
N LYS A 115 15.73 -10.44 -8.53
CA LYS A 115 14.76 -11.51 -8.23
C LYS A 115 13.33 -11.17 -8.69
N ASN A 116 12.91 -9.93 -8.48
CA ASN A 116 11.55 -9.46 -8.71
C ASN A 116 11.31 -9.07 -10.18
N LEU A 117 12.27 -8.36 -10.80
CA LEU A 117 12.10 -7.78 -12.15
C LEU A 117 12.99 -8.43 -13.21
N ASN A 118 13.93 -9.31 -12.82
CA ASN A 118 14.98 -9.85 -13.69
C ASN A 118 15.85 -8.78 -14.37
N ARG A 119 15.98 -7.60 -13.75
CA ARG A 119 16.74 -6.45 -14.24
C ARG A 119 17.83 -6.03 -13.25
N THR A 120 18.84 -5.31 -13.74
CA THR A 120 19.73 -4.50 -12.89
C THR A 120 19.05 -3.20 -12.49
N HIS A 121 19.63 -2.45 -11.53
CA HIS A 121 19.11 -1.13 -11.16
C HIS A 121 19.10 -0.16 -12.35
N GLU A 122 20.20 -0.09 -13.11
CA GLU A 122 20.32 0.78 -14.29
C GLU A 122 19.30 0.44 -15.40
N GLU A 123 19.06 -0.85 -15.64
CA GLU A 123 18.03 -1.31 -16.57
C GLU A 123 16.63 -0.90 -16.09
N ASN A 124 16.37 -0.96 -14.77
CA ASN A 124 15.11 -0.54 -14.20
C ASN A 124 14.92 0.99 -14.28
N VAL A 125 15.94 1.79 -13.98
CA VAL A 125 15.93 3.25 -14.16
C VAL A 125 15.59 3.62 -15.61
N SER A 126 16.25 2.96 -16.57
CA SER A 126 16.01 3.17 -18.01
C SER A 126 14.57 2.78 -18.41
N ALA A 127 14.04 1.70 -17.84
CA ALA A 127 12.66 1.29 -18.05
C ALA A 127 11.67 2.29 -17.46
N MET A 128 11.91 2.76 -16.24
CA MET A 128 11.05 3.74 -15.58
C MET A 128 11.03 5.07 -16.32
N LYS A 129 12.16 5.54 -16.87
CA LYS A 129 12.17 6.73 -17.73
C LYS A 129 11.22 6.60 -18.92
N ARG A 130 11.27 5.47 -19.64
CA ARG A 130 10.34 5.20 -20.75
C ARG A 130 8.89 5.14 -20.28
N HIS A 131 8.64 4.51 -19.13
CA HIS A 131 7.29 4.43 -18.57
C HIS A 131 6.76 5.82 -18.23
N VAL A 132 7.52 6.65 -17.52
CA VAL A 132 7.09 8.01 -17.15
C VAL A 132 6.81 8.85 -18.39
N THR A 133 7.69 8.85 -19.39
CA THR A 133 7.45 9.56 -20.66
C THR A 133 6.12 9.13 -21.29
N SER A 134 5.87 7.82 -21.40
CA SER A 134 4.62 7.31 -21.98
C SER A 134 3.38 7.71 -21.18
N HIS A 135 3.44 7.78 -19.85
CA HIS A 135 2.31 8.23 -19.03
C HIS A 135 2.02 9.71 -19.27
N LEU A 136 3.06 10.55 -19.26
CA LEU A 136 2.91 11.99 -19.48
C LEU A 136 2.40 12.31 -20.89
N GLU A 137 2.84 11.57 -21.92
CA GLU A 137 2.32 11.69 -23.30
C GLU A 137 0.81 11.37 -23.41
N LEU A 138 0.30 10.50 -22.53
CA LEU A 138 -1.12 10.17 -22.41
C LEU A 138 -1.89 11.11 -21.46
N GLY A 139 -1.23 12.14 -20.92
CA GLY A 139 -1.82 13.06 -19.95
C GLY A 139 -2.05 12.46 -18.56
N ILE A 140 -1.42 11.33 -18.25
CA ILE A 140 -1.52 10.67 -16.94
C ILE A 140 -0.46 11.26 -16.01
N PRO A 141 -0.85 11.79 -14.84
CA PRO A 141 0.12 12.36 -13.91
C PRO A 141 1.04 11.28 -13.34
N VAL A 142 2.32 11.63 -13.19
CA VAL A 142 3.30 10.83 -12.45
C VAL A 142 3.79 11.67 -11.29
N ASN A 143 3.31 11.35 -10.09
CA ASN A 143 3.47 12.21 -8.91
C ASN A 143 4.15 11.52 -7.71
N ARG A 144 4.50 10.22 -7.85
CA ARG A 144 5.04 9.40 -6.77
C ARG A 144 6.33 8.68 -7.19
N ILE A 145 7.30 8.66 -6.28
CA ILE A 145 8.44 7.72 -6.34
C ILE A 145 8.24 6.67 -5.25
N GLY A 146 8.18 5.39 -5.63
CA GLY A 146 8.14 4.26 -4.71
C GLY A 146 9.51 3.60 -4.58
N VAL A 147 9.93 3.29 -3.35
CA VAL A 147 11.15 2.54 -3.06
C VAL A 147 10.82 1.27 -2.30
N MET A 148 10.97 0.12 -2.98
CA MET A 148 10.86 -1.20 -2.37
C MET A 148 12.14 -1.58 -1.61
N ALA A 149 12.00 -2.51 -0.67
CA ALA A 149 13.09 -2.97 0.22
C ALA A 149 13.79 -1.80 0.95
N ALA A 150 13.06 -0.74 1.27
CA ALA A 150 13.63 0.49 1.85
C ALA A 150 14.22 0.26 3.25
N PHE A 151 13.79 -0.80 3.94
CA PHE A 151 14.16 -1.06 5.33
C PHE A 151 14.93 -2.36 5.51
N GLY A 152 15.25 -3.09 4.44
CA GLY A 152 15.94 -4.38 4.52
C GLY A 152 15.56 -5.31 3.38
N CYS A 153 16.38 -6.33 3.15
CA CYS A 153 16.20 -7.27 2.07
C CYS A 153 16.64 -8.69 2.47
N ASN A 154 15.84 -9.70 2.18
CA ASN A 154 16.17 -11.11 2.38
C ASN A 154 17.29 -11.61 1.45
N TYR A 155 17.62 -10.86 0.39
CA TYR A 155 18.68 -11.20 -0.58
C TYR A 155 20.00 -10.47 -0.33
N GLU A 156 19.98 -9.35 0.39
CA GLU A 156 21.17 -8.49 0.61
C GLU A 156 21.41 -8.11 2.07
N GLY A 157 20.47 -8.41 2.96
CA GLY A 157 20.52 -8.05 4.37
C GLY A 157 20.10 -6.61 4.62
N ASP A 158 20.91 -5.91 5.41
CA ASP A 158 20.60 -4.54 5.84
C ASP A 158 20.75 -3.53 4.70
N ILE A 159 19.70 -2.74 4.48
CA ILE A 159 19.70 -1.60 3.55
C ILE A 159 19.98 -0.33 4.35
N SER A 160 21.00 0.42 3.93
CA SER A 160 21.38 1.65 4.61
C SER A 160 20.44 2.82 4.24
N PRO A 161 20.20 3.78 5.15
CA PRO A 161 19.46 5.01 4.81
C PRO A 161 20.09 5.80 3.65
N ASP A 162 21.41 5.74 3.47
CA ASP A 162 22.09 6.38 2.33
C ASP A 162 21.73 5.72 1.01
N THR A 163 21.59 4.39 0.98
CA THR A 163 21.11 3.64 -0.19
C THR A 163 19.70 4.09 -0.59
N VAL A 164 18.78 4.20 0.38
CA VAL A 164 17.40 4.67 0.13
C VAL A 164 17.40 6.08 -0.46
N VAL A 165 18.19 7.00 0.12
CA VAL A 165 18.33 8.36 -0.41
C VAL A 165 18.92 8.36 -1.82
N GLN A 166 19.90 7.51 -2.11
CA GLN A 166 20.46 7.41 -3.45
C GLN A 166 19.41 6.92 -4.45
N THR A 167 18.63 5.88 -4.11
CA THR A 167 17.54 5.39 -4.96
C THR A 167 16.48 6.48 -5.22
N LEU A 168 16.15 7.29 -4.21
CA LEU A 168 15.25 8.44 -4.38
C LEU A 168 15.84 9.52 -5.30
N LYS A 169 17.15 9.79 -5.21
CA LYS A 169 17.83 10.72 -6.13
C LYS A 169 17.76 10.23 -7.57
N ASP A 170 17.92 8.94 -7.80
CA ASP A 170 17.80 8.35 -9.14
C ASP A 170 16.36 8.52 -9.68
N GLY A 171 15.35 8.32 -8.83
CA GLY A 171 13.97 8.60 -9.18
C GLY A 171 13.70 10.08 -9.48
N MET A 172 14.26 10.99 -8.68
CA MET A 172 14.16 12.44 -8.93
C MET A 172 14.88 12.85 -10.21
N ALA A 173 15.98 12.19 -10.58
CA ALA A 173 16.64 12.42 -11.86
C ALA A 173 15.73 12.03 -13.03
N ILE A 174 15.06 10.87 -12.97
CA ILE A 174 14.04 10.48 -13.97
C ILE A 174 12.95 11.55 -14.05
N ALA A 175 12.42 12.00 -12.91
CA ALA A 175 11.36 13.01 -12.87
C ALA A 175 11.79 14.32 -13.53
N ASN A 176 12.98 14.83 -13.18
CA ASN A 176 13.54 16.05 -13.76
C ASN A 176 13.75 15.94 -15.27
N GLU A 177 14.24 14.80 -15.75
CA GLU A 177 14.49 14.57 -17.18
C GLU A 177 13.20 14.43 -18.02
N THR A 178 12.13 13.94 -17.40
CA THR A 178 10.84 13.68 -18.08
C THR A 178 9.82 14.79 -17.87
N GLY A 179 10.06 15.69 -16.91
CA GLY A 179 9.11 16.74 -16.53
C GLY A 179 8.01 16.27 -15.58
N ALA A 180 8.18 15.12 -14.91
CA ALA A 180 7.21 14.64 -13.92
C ALA A 180 7.30 15.46 -12.62
N GLU A 181 6.16 15.84 -12.06
CA GLU A 181 6.08 16.61 -10.81
C GLU A 181 5.85 15.67 -9.61
N ILE A 182 6.92 15.33 -8.91
CA ILE A 182 6.86 14.43 -7.74
C ILE A 182 6.45 15.19 -6.48
N THR A 183 5.43 14.68 -5.81
CA THR A 183 4.88 15.23 -4.55
C THR A 183 4.92 14.25 -3.38
N LEU A 184 5.18 12.97 -3.66
CA LEU A 184 5.14 11.90 -2.66
C LEU A 184 6.27 10.88 -2.88
N PHE A 185 6.96 10.53 -1.80
CA PHE A 185 7.78 9.33 -1.72
C PHE A 185 7.05 8.24 -0.94
N SER A 186 6.88 7.06 -1.53
CA SER A 186 6.38 5.87 -0.83
C SER A 186 7.55 4.96 -0.49
N LEU A 187 7.74 4.64 0.79
CA LEU A 187 8.80 3.77 1.28
C LEU A 187 8.19 2.46 1.77
N ALA A 188 8.58 1.35 1.15
CA ALA A 188 8.00 0.04 1.46
C ALA A 188 8.95 -0.84 2.27
N ASP A 189 8.44 -1.37 3.38
CA ASP A 189 9.01 -2.48 4.12
C ASP A 189 8.56 -3.81 3.53
N THR A 190 8.95 -4.05 2.27
CA THR A 190 8.48 -5.14 1.41
C THR A 190 8.63 -6.56 2.00
N MET A 191 9.45 -6.71 3.04
CA MET A 191 9.78 -8.00 3.64
C MET A 191 9.67 -7.98 5.17
N GLY A 192 9.05 -6.94 5.75
CA GLY A 192 8.84 -6.81 7.20
C GLY A 192 10.14 -6.79 8.01
N TRP A 193 11.16 -6.08 7.54
CA TRP A 193 12.47 -5.90 8.20
C TRP A 193 12.52 -4.70 9.13
N ALA A 194 11.61 -3.75 8.99
CA ALA A 194 11.66 -2.52 9.74
C ALA A 194 11.44 -2.77 11.23
N ALA A 195 12.14 -1.99 12.03
CA ALA A 195 11.89 -1.79 13.45
C ALA A 195 11.85 -0.27 13.71
N PRO A 196 11.25 0.19 14.83
CA PRO A 196 11.01 1.62 15.06
C PRO A 196 12.23 2.52 14.84
N HIS A 197 13.40 2.12 15.35
CA HIS A 197 14.65 2.88 15.18
C HIS A 197 15.13 2.97 13.71
N ARG A 198 14.76 2.00 12.86
CA ARG A 198 15.09 1.97 11.43
C ARG A 198 14.15 2.89 10.64
N ILE A 199 12.86 2.88 10.98
CA ILE A 199 11.88 3.87 10.49
C ILE A 199 12.40 5.29 10.76
N GLU A 200 12.77 5.55 12.02
CA GLU A 200 13.26 6.87 12.45
C GLU A 200 14.52 7.30 11.68
N LYS A 201 15.49 6.40 11.49
CA LYS A 201 16.72 6.67 10.74
C LYS A 201 16.47 6.95 9.26
N VAL A 202 15.66 6.12 8.58
CA VAL A 202 15.40 6.28 7.14
C VAL A 202 14.61 7.56 6.87
N ILE A 203 13.51 7.80 7.60
CA ILE A 203 12.70 9.01 7.43
C ILE A 203 13.53 10.26 7.75
N GLY A 204 14.27 10.25 8.85
CA GLY A 204 15.13 11.38 9.23
C GLY A 204 16.17 11.68 8.15
N LYS A 205 16.76 10.65 7.55
CA LYS A 205 17.72 10.82 6.46
C LYS A 205 17.07 11.36 5.19
N VAL A 206 15.90 10.85 4.80
CA VAL A 206 15.15 11.35 3.63
C VAL A 206 14.79 12.83 3.82
N ARG A 207 14.26 13.20 4.98
CA ARG A 207 13.89 14.60 5.27
C ARG A 207 15.07 15.55 5.39
N SER A 208 16.27 15.06 5.72
CA SER A 208 17.48 15.89 5.68
C SER A 208 17.83 16.39 4.27
N VAL A 209 17.33 15.69 3.24
CA VAL A 209 17.53 16.05 1.83
C VAL A 209 16.28 16.73 1.25
N TRP A 210 15.09 16.21 1.57
CA TRP A 210 13.82 16.73 1.08
C TRP A 210 12.86 17.05 2.25
N PRO A 211 13.02 18.21 2.91
CA PRO A 211 12.29 18.53 4.14
C PRO A 211 10.78 18.67 3.96
N ASN A 212 10.32 19.04 2.75
CA ASN A 212 8.92 19.31 2.45
C ASN A 212 8.26 18.21 1.59
N MET A 213 8.99 17.16 1.21
CA MET A 213 8.42 16.09 0.39
C MET A 213 7.47 15.25 1.22
N GLY A 214 6.28 14.97 0.69
CA GLY A 214 5.35 14.03 1.32
C GLY A 214 5.98 12.64 1.40
N ILE A 215 5.75 11.93 2.49
CA ILE A 215 6.21 10.55 2.66
C ILE A 215 5.01 9.69 3.06
N SER A 216 4.79 8.59 2.34
CA SER A 216 3.89 7.50 2.76
C SER A 216 4.70 6.24 3.07
N LEU A 217 4.14 5.39 3.93
CA LEU A 217 4.74 4.11 4.28
C LEU A 217 3.83 2.95 3.88
N HIS A 218 4.46 1.91 3.33
CA HIS A 218 3.85 0.62 3.07
C HIS A 218 4.55 -0.41 3.96
N LEU A 219 3.89 -0.84 5.03
CA LEU A 219 4.51 -1.67 6.07
C LEU A 219 3.95 -3.08 6.01
N HIS A 220 4.84 -4.07 6.01
CA HIS A 220 4.45 -5.48 6.16
C HIS A 220 4.65 -5.90 7.61
N ASP A 221 3.76 -6.76 8.09
CA ASP A 221 3.79 -7.24 9.48
C ASP A 221 4.41 -8.62 9.63
N THR A 222 5.27 -9.02 8.69
CA THR A 222 5.95 -10.33 8.66
C THR A 222 6.58 -10.75 10.00
N ARG A 223 6.98 -9.79 10.84
CA ARG A 223 7.64 -10.02 12.14
C ARG A 223 6.89 -9.38 13.33
N GLY A 224 5.63 -8.95 13.16
CA GLY A 224 4.82 -8.37 14.24
C GLY A 224 5.30 -7.00 14.71
N LEU A 225 5.85 -6.19 13.80
CA LEU A 225 6.42 -4.86 14.12
C LEU A 225 5.73 -3.71 13.38
N ALA A 226 4.77 -3.97 12.48
CA ALA A 226 4.21 -2.96 11.61
C ALA A 226 3.48 -1.84 12.38
N ILE A 227 2.68 -2.17 13.40
CA ILE A 227 2.01 -1.16 14.25
C ILE A 227 3.02 -0.34 15.05
N ALA A 228 4.06 -0.98 15.59
CA ALA A 228 5.14 -0.26 16.29
C ALA A 228 5.93 0.66 15.34
N ASN A 229 6.13 0.24 14.09
CA ASN A 229 6.76 1.01 13.02
C ASN A 229 5.88 2.20 12.59
N ALA A 230 4.56 1.99 12.46
CA ALA A 230 3.60 3.04 12.17
C ALA A 230 3.58 4.08 13.30
N TYR A 231 3.56 3.65 14.57
CA TYR A 231 3.67 4.57 15.70
C TYR A 231 4.95 5.41 15.67
N ALA A 232 6.10 4.79 15.34
CA ALA A 232 7.36 5.52 15.18
C ALA A 232 7.27 6.58 14.08
N ALA A 233 6.66 6.25 12.94
CA ALA A 233 6.43 7.16 11.83
C ALA A 233 5.45 8.29 12.18
N LEU A 234 4.37 7.99 12.91
CA LEU A 234 3.38 8.97 13.39
C LEU A 234 4.03 10.01 14.31
N LYS A 235 4.93 9.61 15.22
CA LYS A 235 5.72 10.54 16.05
C LYS A 235 6.61 11.47 15.22
N MET A 236 6.95 11.07 14.00
CA MET A 236 7.65 11.91 13.05
C MET A 236 6.69 12.71 12.17
N GLY A 237 5.38 12.69 12.40
CA GLY A 237 4.42 13.43 11.58
C GLY A 237 4.16 12.81 10.20
N ILE A 238 4.48 11.53 9.98
CA ILE A 238 3.99 10.79 8.82
C ILE A 238 2.49 10.58 8.99
N SER A 239 1.71 10.84 7.94
CA SER A 239 0.25 10.82 7.99
C SER A 239 -0.38 10.04 6.82
N ARG A 240 0.40 9.26 6.08
CA ARG A 240 -0.07 8.46 4.94
C ARG A 240 0.46 7.05 5.04
N PHE A 241 -0.43 6.08 5.03
CA PHE A 241 -0.09 4.66 5.16
C PHE A 241 -0.89 3.83 4.17
N ASP A 242 -0.22 2.87 3.56
CA ASP A 242 -0.87 1.77 2.87
C ASP A 242 -1.12 0.66 3.90
N SER A 243 -2.32 0.09 3.90
CA SER A 243 -2.71 -1.00 4.80
C SER A 243 -3.70 -1.95 4.12
N THR A 244 -4.01 -3.06 4.78
CA THR A 244 -5.02 -3.99 4.29
C THR A 244 -5.98 -4.42 5.38
N VAL A 245 -7.25 -4.55 5.00
CA VAL A 245 -8.30 -5.11 5.85
C VAL A 245 -7.91 -6.51 6.36
N GLY A 246 -8.05 -6.72 7.67
CA GLY A 246 -7.65 -7.95 8.37
C GLY A 246 -6.16 -8.29 8.28
N GLY A 247 -5.30 -7.40 7.77
CA GLY A 247 -3.88 -7.70 7.52
C GLY A 247 -3.65 -8.64 6.33
N LEU A 248 -4.59 -8.65 5.37
CA LEU A 248 -4.49 -9.38 4.10
C LEU A 248 -3.19 -9.07 3.32
N GLY A 249 -2.79 -10.02 2.46
CA GLY A 249 -1.73 -9.80 1.49
C GLY A 249 -0.36 -10.24 1.99
N GLY A 250 0.69 -9.70 1.38
CA GLY A 250 2.07 -10.12 1.54
C GLY A 250 2.81 -10.20 0.21
N CYS A 251 4.14 -10.35 0.25
CA CYS A 251 4.95 -10.38 -0.96
C CYS A 251 5.35 -11.82 -1.35
N PRO A 252 4.86 -12.37 -2.48
CA PRO A 252 5.25 -13.72 -2.93
C PRO A 252 6.74 -13.80 -3.31
N PHE A 253 7.37 -12.65 -3.58
CA PHE A 253 8.78 -12.53 -3.95
C PHE A 253 9.70 -12.23 -2.76
N ALA A 254 9.17 -12.16 -1.53
CA ALA A 254 9.99 -11.92 -0.34
C ALA A 254 10.87 -13.13 0.03
N GLY A 255 10.65 -14.32 -0.55
CA GLY A 255 11.52 -15.48 -0.32
C GLY A 255 11.32 -16.19 1.03
N GLN A 256 10.24 -15.89 1.75
CA GLN A 256 9.83 -16.60 2.96
C GLN A 256 8.42 -17.19 2.78
N PRO A 257 8.22 -18.50 3.01
CA PRO A 257 6.89 -19.10 3.07
C PRO A 257 6.12 -18.54 4.26
N LYS A 258 4.85 -18.13 4.07
CA LYS A 258 3.94 -17.64 5.13
C LYS A 258 4.39 -16.36 5.84
N ALA A 259 5.07 -15.45 5.15
CA ALA A 259 5.28 -14.12 5.70
C ALA A 259 3.92 -13.47 6.01
N ALA A 260 3.71 -12.99 7.24
CA ALA A 260 2.53 -12.19 7.56
C ALA A 260 2.47 -10.96 6.63
N GLY A 261 1.24 -10.59 6.27
CA GLY A 261 0.90 -9.71 5.17
C GLY A 261 1.23 -8.25 5.41
N ASN A 262 0.33 -7.37 4.98
CA ASN A 262 0.45 -5.95 5.24
C ASN A 262 0.05 -5.62 6.68
N ILE A 263 0.37 -4.41 7.12
CA ILE A 263 -0.20 -3.82 8.32
C ILE A 263 -1.74 -3.84 8.26
N CYS A 264 -2.37 -4.28 9.34
CA CYS A 264 -3.82 -4.39 9.47
C CYS A 264 -4.47 -3.00 9.55
N THR A 265 -5.45 -2.72 8.68
CA THR A 265 -6.14 -1.42 8.62
C THR A 265 -6.87 -1.12 9.93
N GLU A 266 -7.56 -2.10 10.50
CA GLU A 266 -8.32 -2.01 11.74
C GLU A 266 -7.44 -1.62 12.92
N GLU A 267 -6.29 -2.26 13.05
CA GLU A 267 -5.32 -2.00 14.13
C GLU A 267 -4.66 -0.63 13.99
N LEU A 268 -4.40 -0.18 12.75
CA LEU A 268 -3.88 1.15 12.49
C LEU A 268 -4.92 2.23 12.83
N VAL A 269 -6.20 2.01 12.49
CA VAL A 269 -7.30 2.91 12.86
C VAL A 269 -7.45 2.97 14.37
N LEU A 270 -7.46 1.82 15.07
CA LEU A 270 -7.49 1.77 16.53
C LEU A 270 -6.33 2.55 17.15
N LEU A 271 -5.09 2.35 16.66
CA LEU A 271 -3.95 3.13 17.13
C LEU A 271 -4.16 4.63 16.96
N CYS A 272 -4.70 5.06 15.81
CA CYS A 272 -4.99 6.47 15.55
C CYS A 272 -6.04 7.01 16.53
N GLU A 273 -7.15 6.29 16.73
CA GLU A 273 -8.21 6.67 17.68
C GLU A 273 -7.67 6.82 19.11
N GLU A 274 -6.89 5.86 19.59
CA GLU A 274 -6.28 5.90 20.93
C GLU A 274 -5.28 7.04 21.11
N LEU A 275 -4.65 7.49 20.02
CA LEU A 275 -3.78 8.66 20.00
C LEU A 275 -4.54 9.99 19.79
N GLY A 276 -5.86 9.95 19.58
CA GLY A 276 -6.68 11.13 19.27
C GLY A 276 -6.43 11.69 17.86
N ILE A 277 -5.98 10.85 16.93
CA ILE A 277 -5.72 11.17 15.52
C ILE A 277 -6.95 10.75 14.70
N SER A 278 -7.49 11.67 13.91
CA SER A 278 -8.65 11.36 13.06
C SER A 278 -8.26 10.57 11.82
N THR A 279 -9.06 9.58 11.44
CA THR A 279 -8.96 8.87 10.14
C THR A 279 -10.21 9.10 9.29
N GLY A 280 -11.35 9.41 9.93
CA GLY A 280 -12.65 9.48 9.27
C GLY A 280 -13.28 8.11 8.99
N ILE A 281 -12.66 7.03 9.48
CA ILE A 281 -13.10 5.65 9.29
C ILE A 281 -13.91 5.23 10.52
N ASP A 282 -15.03 4.55 10.28
CA ASP A 282 -15.83 3.86 11.30
C ASP A 282 -15.19 2.49 11.59
N LEU A 283 -14.49 2.40 12.74
CA LEU A 283 -13.78 1.20 13.14
C LEU A 283 -14.71 0.00 13.39
N ASP A 284 -15.89 0.23 13.98
CA ASP A 284 -16.86 -0.85 14.24
C ASP A 284 -17.33 -1.47 12.91
N GLN A 285 -17.67 -0.63 11.92
CA GLN A 285 -18.01 -1.12 10.58
C GLN A 285 -16.83 -1.80 9.89
N LEU A 286 -15.63 -1.23 9.97
CA LEU A 286 -14.44 -1.82 9.36
C LEU A 286 -14.12 -3.21 9.93
N ILE A 287 -14.30 -3.43 11.24
CA ILE A 287 -14.15 -4.74 11.87
C ILE A 287 -15.12 -5.78 11.26
N GLU A 288 -16.37 -5.41 11.00
CA GLU A 288 -17.32 -6.32 10.31
C GLU A 288 -16.88 -6.61 8.88
N VAL A 289 -16.30 -5.62 8.18
CA VAL A 289 -15.72 -5.84 6.85
C VAL A 289 -14.49 -6.76 6.91
N GLY A 290 -13.68 -6.67 7.96
CA GLY A 290 -12.58 -7.60 8.21
C GLY A 290 -13.02 -9.04 8.44
N ARG A 291 -14.12 -9.25 9.18
CA ARG A 291 -14.74 -10.58 9.32
C ARG A 291 -15.29 -11.09 7.98
N LEU A 292 -15.90 -10.22 7.19
CA LEU A 292 -16.32 -10.57 5.83
C LEU A 292 -15.11 -10.98 4.96
N ALA A 293 -13.99 -10.28 5.06
CA ALA A 293 -12.78 -10.63 4.33
C ALA A 293 -12.26 -12.02 4.75
N GLU A 294 -12.25 -12.32 6.05
CA GLU A 294 -11.89 -13.63 6.60
C GLU A 294 -12.79 -14.76 6.07
N ASP A 295 -14.11 -14.53 6.05
CA ASP A 295 -15.09 -15.47 5.50
C ASP A 295 -14.84 -15.72 4.00
N ILE A 296 -14.52 -14.68 3.23
CA ILE A 296 -14.26 -14.77 1.78
C ILE A 296 -13.01 -15.61 1.49
N VAL A 297 -11.92 -15.39 2.24
CA VAL A 297 -10.68 -16.15 2.01
C VAL A 297 -10.72 -17.54 2.64
N GLY A 298 -11.63 -17.77 3.59
CA GLY A 298 -11.92 -19.08 4.17
C GLY A 298 -10.84 -19.58 5.13
N HIS A 299 -10.00 -18.70 5.66
CA HIS A 299 -9.02 -18.98 6.70
C HIS A 299 -8.85 -17.78 7.61
N GLN A 300 -8.38 -18.01 8.83
CA GLN A 300 -8.17 -16.94 9.80
C GLN A 300 -7.17 -15.90 9.29
N LEU A 301 -7.54 -14.62 9.41
CA LEU A 301 -6.69 -13.48 9.07
C LEU A 301 -5.83 -13.06 10.27
N PRO A 302 -4.64 -12.45 10.04
CA PRO A 302 -3.71 -12.13 11.11
C PRO A 302 -4.12 -10.92 11.96
N GLY A 303 -5.03 -10.07 11.50
CA GLY A 303 -5.51 -8.93 12.28
C GLY A 303 -6.24 -9.39 13.53
N GLU A 304 -5.71 -9.09 14.71
CA GLU A 304 -6.31 -9.55 15.97
C GLU A 304 -7.62 -8.81 16.28
N LEU A 305 -7.72 -7.57 15.79
CA LEU A 305 -8.82 -6.67 16.14
C LEU A 305 -10.18 -7.14 15.59
N ILE A 306 -10.21 -7.87 14.47
CA ILE A 306 -11.47 -8.39 13.90
C ILE A 306 -12.11 -9.43 14.84
N HIS A 307 -11.31 -10.08 15.68
CA HIS A 307 -11.77 -11.03 16.70
C HIS A 307 -12.01 -10.38 18.06
N ALA A 308 -11.16 -9.41 18.43
CA ALA A 308 -11.24 -8.75 19.74
C ALA A 308 -12.36 -7.70 19.84
N GLY A 309 -12.74 -7.07 18.72
CA GLY A 309 -13.68 -5.94 18.69
C GLY A 309 -13.07 -4.62 19.14
N SER A 310 -13.79 -3.52 18.95
CA SER A 310 -13.34 -2.17 19.32
C SER A 310 -13.39 -1.94 20.85
N LEU A 311 -12.64 -0.94 21.32
CA LEU A 311 -12.69 -0.50 22.72
C LEU A 311 -13.95 0.32 23.04
N ASP A 312 -14.57 0.93 22.03
CA ASP A 312 -15.72 1.81 22.18
C ASP A 312 -16.96 1.07 22.68
N ALA A 313 -17.14 -0.19 22.28
CA ALA A 313 -18.16 -1.07 22.82
C ALA A 313 -18.10 -1.11 24.37
N PHE A 314 -16.92 -1.28 24.95
CA PHE A 314 -16.73 -1.34 26.40
C PHE A 314 -16.77 0.02 27.11
N ARG A 315 -16.42 1.11 26.41
CA ARG A 315 -16.47 2.47 26.95
C ARG A 315 -17.91 2.97 27.07
N ARG A 316 -18.76 2.68 26.08
CA ARG A 316 -20.18 3.07 26.07
C ARG A 316 -20.96 2.42 27.22
N GLU A 317 -20.71 1.15 27.51
CA GLU A 317 -21.37 0.41 28.59
C GLU A 317 -21.09 0.96 29.99
N ARG A 318 -19.96 1.64 30.20
CA ARG A 318 -19.59 2.22 31.52
C ARG A 318 -20.12 3.63 31.75
N LEU A 319 -20.68 4.26 30.71
CA LEU A 319 -21.28 5.59 30.78
C LEU A 319 -22.81 5.55 30.97
N GLN A 320 -23.41 4.35 30.92
CA GLN A 320 -24.81 4.08 31.21
C GLN A 320 -24.97 3.58 32.65
#